data_AF-A0A450VKZ8-F1
#
_entry.id   AF-A0A450VKZ8-F1
#
_cell.length_a   1.000
_cell.length_b   1.000
_cell.length_c   1.000
_cell.angle_alpha   90.00
_cell.angle_beta   90.00
_cell.angle_gamma   90.00
#
_symmetry.space_group_name_H-M   'P 1'
#
loop_
_entity.id
_entity.type
_entity.pdbx_description
1 polymer ?
#
loop_
_entity_poly.entity_id
_entity_poly.type
_entity_poly.pdbx_seq_one_letter_code
_entity_poly.pdbx_strand_id
1 'polypeptide(L)'
;MQKKYTIRLSEEERNHLNDVIKKLKGSGQKVRRAHILLKADADGAKWTDQQIAEAFLCRIKTVENIRQRFVLQGFEQTLDGKKREHPPRSKLLNGEQEAKIIATRLGKPPPGYANWTLRLLAQR
;
A
#
# COMPACT_ATOMS: atom_id res chain seq x y z
N MET A 1 0.33 22.51 -20.40
CA MET A 1 -0.45 21.29 -20.73
C MET A 1 -1.78 21.33 -19.99
N GLN A 2 -2.87 20.96 -20.65
CA GLN A 2 -4.19 20.86 -19.99
C GLN A 2 -4.18 19.72 -18.98
N LYS A 3 -4.67 20.01 -17.77
CA LYS A 3 -4.80 19.03 -16.69
C LYS A 3 -5.97 18.09 -17.00
N LYS A 4 -5.67 16.84 -17.39
CA LYS A 4 -6.70 15.82 -17.72
C LYS A 4 -7.48 15.31 -16.50
N TYR A 5 -6.84 15.25 -15.33
CA TYR A 5 -7.42 14.68 -14.10
C TYR A 5 -7.52 15.74 -13.00
N THR A 6 -8.65 16.44 -12.90
CA THR A 6 -8.88 17.47 -11.87
C THR A 6 -9.45 16.84 -10.62
N ILE A 7 -8.86 17.11 -9.46
CA ILE A 7 -9.40 16.70 -8.16
C ILE A 7 -10.37 17.76 -7.69
N ARG A 8 -11.58 17.34 -7.30
CA ARG A 8 -12.51 18.13 -6.51
C ARG A 8 -12.91 17.29 -5.32
N LEU A 9 -12.64 17.79 -4.12
CA LEU A 9 -13.00 17.09 -2.89
C LEU A 9 -14.32 17.65 -2.36
N SER A 10 -15.19 16.74 -1.91
CA SER A 10 -16.33 17.07 -1.06
C SER A 10 -15.85 17.52 0.32
N GLU A 11 -16.75 18.16 1.07
CA GLU A 11 -16.46 18.59 2.44
C GLU A 11 -16.17 17.41 3.38
N GLU A 12 -16.88 16.29 3.20
CA GLU A 12 -16.67 15.04 3.93
C GLU A 12 -15.26 14.47 3.67
N GLU A 13 -14.83 14.42 2.41
CA GLU A 13 -13.49 13.96 2.03
C GLU A 13 -12.40 14.87 2.60
N ARG A 14 -12.59 16.20 2.57
CA ARG A 14 -11.65 17.16 3.18
C ARG A 14 -11.50 16.92 4.67
N ASN A 15 -12.62 16.77 5.38
CA ASN A 15 -12.64 16.49 6.81
C ASN A 15 -11.95 15.16 7.13
N HIS A 16 -12.18 14.12 6.32
CA HIS A 16 -11.50 12.84 6.45
C HIS A 16 -9.98 12.98 6.28
N LEU A 17 -9.52 13.69 5.25
CA LEU A 17 -8.07 13.90 5.02
C LEU A 17 -7.43 14.69 6.16
N ASN A 18 -8.11 15.72 6.66
CA ASN A 18 -7.65 16.49 7.82
C ASN A 18 -7.56 15.63 9.08
N ASP A 19 -8.52 14.73 9.33
CA ASP A 19 -8.46 13.81 10.47
C ASP A 19 -7.29 12.83 10.35
N VAL A 20 -7.06 12.30 9.15
CA VAL A 20 -5.91 11.41 8.86
C VAL A 20 -4.58 12.12 9.14
N ILE A 21 -4.45 13.38 8.74
CA ILE A 21 -3.25 14.19 8.98
C ILE A 21 -3.10 14.48 10.48
N LYS A 22 -4.15 14.98 11.14
CA LYS A 22 -4.12 15.39 12.55
C LYS A 22 -3.81 14.21 13.48
N LYS A 23 -4.37 13.05 13.21
CA LYS A 23 -4.16 11.83 14.01
C LYS A 23 -2.95 11.00 13.56
N LEU A 24 -2.26 11.40 12.48
CA LEU A 24 -1.21 10.60 11.82
C LEU A 24 -1.68 9.16 11.56
N LYS A 25 -2.94 9.00 11.15
CA LYS A 25 -3.61 7.69 11.11
C LYS A 25 -3.15 6.89 9.91
N GLY A 26 -2.41 5.81 10.15
CA GLY A 26 -1.98 4.83 9.15
C GLY A 26 -0.51 4.97 8.76
N SER A 27 -0.16 4.60 7.53
CA SER A 27 1.22 4.68 7.06
C SER A 27 1.61 6.12 6.71
N GLY A 28 2.91 6.46 6.79
CA GLY A 28 3.42 7.75 6.32
C GLY A 28 3.08 8.04 4.84
N GLN A 29 2.90 6.99 4.04
CA GLN A 29 2.42 7.12 2.66
C GLN A 29 0.96 7.58 2.59
N LYS A 30 0.09 7.06 3.48
CA LYS A 30 -1.31 7.49 3.56
C LYS A 30 -1.41 8.97 3.94
N VAL A 31 -0.68 9.41 4.96
CA VAL A 31 -0.63 10.81 5.38
C VAL A 31 -0.08 11.71 4.27
N ARG A 32 0.98 11.28 3.57
CA ARG A 32 1.52 12.03 2.42
C ARG A 32 0.51 12.17 1.30
N ARG A 33 -0.22 11.11 0.94
CA ARG A 33 -1.30 11.19 -0.06
C ARG A 33 -2.41 12.13 0.40
N ALA A 34 -2.76 12.11 1.69
CA ALA A 34 -3.77 13.02 2.23
C ALA A 34 -3.38 14.50 2.05
N HIS A 35 -2.14 14.85 2.37
CA HIS A 35 -1.62 16.20 2.12
C HIS A 35 -1.63 16.57 0.62
N ILE A 36 -1.18 15.66 -0.25
CA ILE A 36 -1.15 15.89 -1.69
C ILE A 36 -2.57 16.14 -2.23
N LEU A 37 -3.55 15.34 -1.82
CA LEU A 37 -4.95 15.50 -2.22
C LEU A 37 -5.52 16.86 -1.79
N LEU A 38 -5.31 17.26 -0.53
CA LEU A 38 -5.76 18.57 -0.04
C LEU A 38 -5.12 19.74 -0.79
N LYS A 39 -3.82 19.65 -1.11
CA LYS A 39 -3.13 20.72 -1.86
C LYS A 39 -3.51 20.76 -3.34
N ALA A 40 -3.84 19.60 -3.92
CA ALA A 40 -4.25 19.47 -5.32
C ALA A 40 -5.73 19.77 -5.57
N ASP A 41 -6.54 19.90 -4.52
CA ASP A 41 -7.98 20.19 -4.61
C ASP A 41 -8.24 21.50 -5.37
N ALA A 42 -9.04 21.40 -6.44
CA ALA A 42 -9.32 22.52 -7.34
C ALA A 42 -10.20 23.59 -6.69
N ASP A 43 -11.03 23.21 -5.73
CA ASP A 43 -11.91 24.09 -4.98
C ASP A 43 -11.29 24.50 -3.62
N GLY A 44 -10.02 24.12 -3.40
CA GLY A 44 -9.24 24.43 -2.21
C GLY A 44 -7.97 25.22 -2.55
N ALA A 45 -6.81 24.72 -2.13
CA ALA A 45 -5.54 25.41 -2.32
C ALA A 45 -5.11 25.51 -3.80
N LYS A 46 -5.58 24.58 -4.66
CA LYS A 46 -5.35 24.56 -6.11
C LYS A 46 -3.88 24.70 -6.50
N TRP A 47 -2.97 24.06 -5.76
CA TRP A 47 -1.54 24.13 -6.04
C TRP A 47 -1.21 23.46 -7.39
N THR A 48 -0.14 23.95 -8.00
CA THR A 48 0.44 23.30 -9.18
C THR A 48 1.14 22.01 -8.79
N ASP A 49 1.24 21.05 -9.71
CA ASP A 49 1.90 19.78 -9.42
C ASP A 49 3.39 19.98 -9.05
N GLN A 50 4.02 21.03 -9.58
CA GLN A 50 5.38 21.44 -9.26
C GLN A 50 5.50 21.93 -7.81
N GLN A 51 4.62 22.83 -7.35
CA GLN A 51 4.60 23.29 -5.96
C GLN A 51 4.39 22.13 -4.97
N ILE A 52 3.48 21.21 -5.30
CA ILE A 52 3.23 20.03 -4.47
C ILE A 52 4.46 19.11 -4.47
N ALA A 53 5.06 18.87 -5.63
CA ALA A 53 6.25 18.04 -5.76
C ALA A 53 7.42 18.57 -4.90
N GLU A 54 7.64 19.89 -4.95
CA GLU A 54 8.66 20.58 -4.17
C GLU A 54 8.36 20.51 -2.66
N ALA A 55 7.14 20.84 -2.25
CA ALA A 55 6.73 20.84 -0.84
C ALA A 55 6.83 19.45 -0.17
N PHE A 56 6.58 18.38 -0.92
CA PHE A 56 6.60 16.99 -0.41
C PHE A 56 7.82 16.18 -0.85
N LEU A 57 8.85 16.83 -1.41
CA LEU A 57 10.09 16.22 -1.87
C LEU A 57 9.85 14.96 -2.72
N CYS A 58 8.94 15.07 -3.68
CA CYS A 58 8.57 13.97 -4.56
C CYS A 58 8.64 14.37 -6.03
N ARG A 59 8.60 13.40 -6.93
CA ARG A 59 8.57 13.67 -8.37
C ARG A 59 7.19 14.20 -8.75
N ILE A 60 7.13 15.12 -9.71
CA ILE A 60 5.87 15.63 -10.30
C ILE A 60 4.97 14.46 -10.76
N LYS A 61 5.57 13.43 -11.38
CA LYS A 61 4.87 12.22 -11.80
C LYS A 61 4.13 11.49 -10.67
N THR A 62 4.61 11.59 -9.42
CA THR A 62 3.91 11.02 -8.27
C THR A 62 2.60 11.77 -7.99
N VAL A 63 2.62 13.09 -8.07
CA VAL A 63 1.41 13.93 -7.90
C VAL A 63 0.41 13.65 -9.03
N GLU A 64 0.88 13.59 -10.27
CA GLU A 64 0.07 13.23 -11.43
C GLU A 64 -0.59 11.86 -11.28
N ASN A 65 0.16 10.85 -10.84
CA ASN A 65 -0.34 9.50 -10.59
C ASN A 65 -1.41 9.49 -9.49
N ILE A 66 -1.24 10.29 -8.43
CA ILE A 66 -2.23 10.39 -7.34
C ILE A 66 -3.52 11.04 -7.87
N ARG A 67 -3.41 12.11 -8.66
CA ARG A 67 -4.57 12.76 -9.30
C ARG A 67 -5.30 11.82 -10.25
N GLN A 68 -4.56 11.13 -11.10
CA GLN A 68 -5.13 10.13 -12.01
C GLN A 68 -5.83 9.02 -11.22
N ARG A 69 -5.21 8.53 -10.14
CA ARG A 69 -5.81 7.49 -9.29
C ARG A 69 -7.10 7.97 -8.62
N PHE A 70 -7.12 9.20 -8.11
CA PHE A 70 -8.32 9.78 -7.51
C PHE A 70 -9.49 9.77 -8.49
N VAL A 71 -9.28 10.23 -9.71
CA VAL A 71 -10.34 10.30 -10.73
C VAL A 71 -10.76 8.91 -11.23
N LEU A 72 -9.84 7.96 -11.37
CA LEU A 72 -10.13 6.65 -11.96
C LEU A 72 -10.57 5.58 -10.94
N GLN A 73 -10.14 5.70 -9.68
CA GLN A 73 -10.31 4.66 -8.65
C GLN A 73 -11.07 5.18 -7.41
N GLY A 74 -11.29 6.48 -7.30
CA GLY A 74 -11.99 7.11 -6.17
C GLY A 74 -11.10 7.42 -4.98
N PHE A 75 -11.72 8.05 -3.96
CA PHE A 75 -11.06 8.59 -2.77
C PHE A 75 -10.37 7.52 -1.92
N GLU A 76 -11.13 6.54 -1.44
CA GLU A 76 -10.65 5.51 -0.51
C GLU A 76 -9.46 4.72 -1.08
N GLN A 77 -9.59 4.23 -2.31
CA GLN A 77 -8.52 3.47 -2.97
C GLN A 77 -7.28 4.32 -3.24
N THR A 78 -7.44 5.64 -3.44
CA THR A 78 -6.31 6.56 -3.60
C THR A 78 -5.61 6.79 -2.27
N LEU A 79 -6.37 7.05 -1.22
CA LEU A 79 -5.87 7.36 0.12
C LEU A 79 -5.16 6.15 0.74
N ASP A 80 -5.86 5.03 0.87
CA ASP A 80 -5.30 3.80 1.45
C ASP A 80 -4.29 3.12 0.52
N GLY A 81 -4.45 3.32 -0.78
CA GLY A 81 -3.72 2.59 -1.80
C GLY A 81 -4.38 1.23 -2.07
N LYS A 82 -4.13 0.72 -3.27
CA LYS A 82 -4.67 -0.58 -3.69
C LYS A 82 -4.17 -1.68 -2.76
N LYS A 83 -5.08 -2.28 -1.98
CA LYS A 83 -4.82 -3.53 -1.27
C LYS A 83 -4.52 -4.61 -2.31
N ARG A 84 -3.45 -5.37 -2.08
CA ARG A 84 -3.10 -6.48 -2.97
C ARG A 84 -4.06 -7.63 -2.68
N GLU A 85 -4.73 -8.12 -3.72
CA GLU A 85 -5.57 -9.33 -3.67
C GLU A 85 -4.73 -10.57 -3.37
N HIS A 86 -3.51 -10.60 -3.92
CA HIS A 86 -2.57 -11.71 -3.77
C HIS A 86 -1.22 -11.24 -3.22
N PRO A 87 -0.52 -12.10 -2.46
CA PRO A 87 0.85 -11.84 -2.06
C PRO A 87 1.74 -11.56 -3.28
N PRO A 88 2.77 -10.70 -3.14
CA PRO A 88 3.66 -10.36 -4.27
C PRO A 88 4.44 -11.57 -4.80
N ARG A 89 4.59 -12.62 -3.98
CA ARG A 89 5.16 -13.90 -4.38
C ARG A 89 4.12 -14.97 -4.12
N SER A 90 3.76 -15.72 -5.16
CA SER A 90 2.91 -16.89 -5.00
C SER A 90 3.57 -17.88 -4.04
N LYS A 91 2.74 -18.60 -3.28
CA LYS A 91 3.24 -19.74 -2.50
C LYS A 91 3.80 -20.78 -3.47
N LEU A 92 5.00 -21.28 -3.18
CA LEU A 92 5.60 -22.36 -3.97
C LEU A 92 4.99 -23.71 -3.64
N LEU A 93 4.50 -23.88 -2.41
CA LEU A 93 3.86 -25.09 -1.93
C LEU A 93 2.35 -24.94 -1.96
N ASN A 94 1.66 -26.01 -2.35
CA ASN A 94 0.23 -26.11 -2.18
C ASN A 94 -0.14 -26.47 -0.72
N GLY A 95 -1.42 -26.39 -0.37
CA GLY A 95 -1.86 -26.61 1.01
C GLY A 95 -1.56 -28.02 1.54
N GLU A 96 -1.62 -29.04 0.69
CA GLU A 96 -1.30 -30.42 1.06
C GLU A 96 0.20 -30.60 1.36
N GLN A 97 1.06 -30.01 0.53
CA GLN A 97 2.50 -30.00 0.73
C GLN A 97 2.89 -29.25 2.02
N GLU A 98 2.25 -28.10 2.29
CA GLU A 98 2.42 -27.38 3.56
C GLU A 98 2.03 -28.27 4.75
N ALA A 99 0.86 -28.91 4.70
CA ALA A 99 0.38 -29.79 5.76
C ALA A 99 1.31 -30.97 6.00
N LYS A 100 1.84 -31.60 4.94
CA LYS A 100 2.79 -32.71 5.04
C LYS A 100 4.10 -32.28 5.70
N ILE A 101 4.62 -31.10 5.37
CA ILE A 101 5.84 -30.57 6.01
C ILE A 101 5.59 -30.26 7.49
N ILE A 102 4.43 -29.65 7.81
CA ILE A 102 4.04 -29.36 9.21
C ILE A 102 3.93 -30.66 10.00
N ALA A 103 3.24 -31.67 9.49
CA ALA A 103 3.10 -32.97 10.13
C ALA A 103 4.46 -33.66 10.32
N THR A 104 5.35 -33.59 9.32
CA THR A 104 6.71 -34.15 9.41
C THR A 104 7.49 -33.47 10.53
N ARG A 105 7.45 -32.13 10.60
CA ARG A 105 8.14 -31.36 11.65
C ARG A 105 7.64 -31.67 13.06
N LEU A 106 6.34 -31.94 13.21
CA LEU A 106 5.74 -32.32 14.50
C LEU A 106 6.06 -33.77 14.92
N GLY A 107 6.58 -34.60 14.01
CA GLY A 107 7.01 -35.96 14.30
C GLY A 107 8.42 -36.05 14.90
N LYS A 108 8.83 -37.26 15.29
CA LYS A 108 10.18 -37.50 15.82
C LYS A 108 11.25 -37.28 14.74
N PRO A 109 12.34 -36.55 15.03
CA PRO A 109 13.45 -36.38 14.10
C PRO A 109 14.22 -37.69 13.90
N PRO A 110 15.02 -37.80 12.81
CA PRO A 110 15.90 -38.94 12.59
C PRO A 110 16.92 -39.12 13.74
N PRO A 111 17.40 -40.34 13.98
CA PRO A 111 18.41 -40.60 15.01
C PRO A 111 19.67 -39.74 14.76
N GLY A 112 20.22 -39.18 15.83
CA GLY A 112 21.36 -38.25 15.76
C GLY A 112 20.98 -36.77 15.64
N TYR A 113 19.69 -36.44 15.53
CA TYR A 113 19.22 -35.05 15.48
C TYR A 113 18.18 -34.77 16.58
N ALA A 114 18.33 -33.63 17.26
CA ALA A 114 17.39 -33.20 18.30
C ALA A 114 16.08 -32.64 17.71
N ASN A 115 16.10 -32.10 16.48
CA ASN A 115 14.96 -31.46 15.83
C ASN A 115 15.01 -31.64 14.30
N TRP A 116 13.84 -31.53 13.65
CA TRP A 116 13.77 -31.39 12.19
C TRP A 116 14.39 -30.07 11.74
N THR A 117 15.32 -30.15 10.78
CA THR A 117 15.90 -29.00 10.09
C THR A 117 15.43 -28.94 8.65
N LEU A 118 15.49 -27.77 8.00
CA LEU A 118 15.14 -27.63 6.59
C LEU A 118 15.95 -28.57 5.69
N ARG A 119 17.22 -28.82 6.02
CA ARG A 119 18.09 -29.73 5.26
C ARG A 119 17.62 -31.18 5.38
N LEU A 120 17.18 -31.61 6.56
CA LEU A 120 16.60 -32.94 6.76
C LEU A 120 15.26 -33.10 6.05
N LEU A 121 14.44 -32.05 6.04
CA LEU A 121 13.18 -32.03 5.30
C LEU A 121 13.40 -32.11 3.78
N ALA A 122 14.49 -31.54 3.26
CA ALA A 122 14.82 -31.55 1.84
C ALA A 122 15.42 -32.88 1.34
N GLN A 123 15.91 -33.73 2.25
CA GLN A 123 16.47 -35.05 1.92
C GLN A 123 15.41 -36.15 1.85
N ARG A 124 14.13 -35.80 2.03
CA ARG A 124 13.01 -36.73 2.16
C ARG A 124 11.88 -36.33 1.22
#